data_AF-A0A9Q7SHU6-F1
#
_entry.id   AF-A0A9Q7SHU6-F1
#
_cell.length_a   1.000
_cell.length_b   1.000
_cell.length_c   1.000
_cell.angle_alpha   90.00
_cell.angle_beta   90.00
_cell.angle_gamma   90.00
#
_symmetry.space_group_name_H-M   'P 1'
#
loop_
_entity.id
_entity.type
_entity.pdbx_description
1 polymer ?
#
loop_
_entity_poly.entity_id
_entity_poly.type
_entity_poly.pdbx_seq_one_letter_code
_entity_poly.pdbx_strand_id
1 'polypeptide(L)'
;MRRAGWLIAFIGLVIGFSVWLPWLRTSASGGGRANAIGGATGSVVLPAGFGAGQLILLVSALLVVAGCMVGQHILHRIAPVAAGALALVLLALELLYYRTNIKPPIVTGYGFWVAICASAIAVALAIVALLSRPR
;
A
#
# COMPACT_ATOMS: atom_id res chain seq x y z
N MET A 1 14.92 18.16 -0.32
CA MET A 1 13.91 17.45 -1.14
C MET A 1 14.36 16.06 -1.60
N ARG A 2 15.61 15.87 -2.07
CA ARG A 2 16.17 14.54 -2.44
C ARG A 2 15.86 13.40 -1.45
N ARG A 3 16.16 13.58 -0.16
CA ARG A 3 15.93 12.57 0.89
C ARG A 3 14.45 12.18 1.04
N ALA A 4 13.52 13.13 0.86
CA ALA A 4 12.08 12.87 0.97
C ALA A 4 11.56 12.03 -0.21
N GLY A 5 12.04 12.28 -1.44
CA GLY A 5 11.68 11.48 -2.62
C GLY A 5 12.10 10.01 -2.50
N TRP A 6 13.34 9.78 -2.06
CA TRP A 6 13.85 8.42 -1.79
C TRP A 6 13.09 7.71 -0.67
N LEU A 7 12.67 8.43 0.37
CA LEU A 7 11.85 7.86 1.45
C LEU A 7 10.46 7.43 0.94
N ILE A 8 9.83 8.24 0.09
CA ILE A 8 8.55 7.87 -0.55
C ILE A 8 8.72 6.63 -1.42
N ALA A 9 9.81 6.55 -2.20
CA ALA A 9 10.09 5.38 -3.02
C ALA A 9 10.30 4.13 -2.14
N PHE A 10 11.00 4.26 -1.02
CA PHE A 10 11.19 3.17 -0.07
C PHE A 10 9.85 2.71 0.53
N ILE A 11 8.97 3.63 0.91
CA ILE A 11 7.62 3.30 1.40
C ILE A 11 6.82 2.54 0.33
N GLY A 12 6.84 3.02 -0.92
CA GLY A 12 6.22 2.32 -2.04
C GLY A 12 6.72 0.89 -2.18
N LEU A 13 8.04 0.68 -2.04
CA LEU A 13 8.66 -0.64 -2.11
C LEU A 13 8.24 -1.54 -0.95
N VAL A 14 8.18 -1.01 0.28
CA VAL A 14 7.70 -1.76 1.46
C VAL A 14 6.27 -2.22 1.27
N ILE A 15 5.38 -1.36 0.77
CA ILE A 15 3.99 -1.73 0.47
C ILE A 15 3.95 -2.78 -0.63
N GLY A 16 4.72 -2.61 -1.72
CA GLY A 16 4.77 -3.56 -2.83
C GLY A 16 5.24 -4.95 -2.39
N PHE A 17 6.23 -5.01 -1.49
CA PHE A 17 6.69 -6.26 -0.91
C PHE A 17 5.66 -6.86 0.05
N SER A 18 4.96 -6.05 0.83
CA SER A 18 3.97 -6.54 1.79
C SER A 18 2.80 -7.26 1.12
N VAL A 19 2.43 -6.91 -0.12
CA VAL A 19 1.34 -7.54 -0.88
C VAL A 19 1.56 -9.05 -1.12
N TRP A 20 2.83 -9.50 -1.10
CA TRP A 20 3.20 -10.92 -1.22
C TRP A 20 3.06 -11.70 0.09
N LEU A 21 3.07 -10.99 1.22
CA LEU A 21 2.91 -11.58 2.54
C LEU A 21 1.43 -11.95 2.78
N PRO A 22 1.13 -12.81 3.76
CA PRO A 22 -0.23 -13.08 4.22
C PRO A 22 -0.94 -11.80 4.69
N TRP A 23 -1.96 -11.39 3.95
CA TRP A 23 -2.88 -10.29 4.29
C TRP A 23 -4.14 -10.81 4.97
N LEU A 24 -4.57 -12.03 4.62
CA LEU A 24 -5.73 -12.71 5.18
C LEU A 24 -5.28 -14.03 5.78
N ARG A 25 -5.85 -14.38 6.94
CA ARG A 25 -5.69 -15.68 7.58
C ARG A 25 -7.04 -16.19 8.07
N THR A 26 -7.20 -17.49 8.11
CA THR A 26 -8.31 -18.13 8.80
C THR A 26 -7.82 -19.38 9.52
N SER A 27 -8.44 -19.70 10.65
CA SER A 27 -8.27 -20.97 11.37
C SER A 27 -9.43 -21.95 11.10
N ALA A 28 -10.47 -21.52 10.37
CA ALA A 28 -11.61 -22.35 10.06
C ALA A 28 -11.30 -23.38 8.95
N SER A 29 -11.99 -24.53 9.01
CA SER A 29 -11.96 -25.57 7.97
C SER A 29 -10.54 -26.04 7.57
N GLY A 30 -9.66 -26.27 8.55
CA GLY A 30 -8.26 -26.68 8.32
C GLY A 30 -7.29 -25.50 8.15
N GLY A 31 -7.78 -24.28 8.24
CA GLY A 31 -7.00 -23.05 8.18
C GLY A 31 -6.59 -22.67 6.77
N GLY A 32 -6.06 -21.44 6.63
CA GLY A 32 -5.61 -20.94 5.35
C GLY A 32 -5.06 -19.53 5.43
N ARG A 33 -4.36 -19.13 4.38
CA ARG A 33 -3.82 -17.79 4.24
C ARG A 33 -3.91 -17.34 2.79
N ALA A 34 -4.14 -16.06 2.60
CA ALA A 34 -4.04 -15.44 1.30
C ALA A 34 -3.22 -14.16 1.37
N ASN A 35 -2.45 -13.93 0.30
CA ASN A 35 -1.81 -12.67 0.04
C ASN A 35 -2.73 -11.76 -0.79
N ALA A 36 -2.37 -10.50 -0.95
CA ALA A 36 -3.22 -9.55 -1.66
C ALA A 36 -3.10 -9.65 -3.20
N ILE A 37 -2.04 -10.26 -3.73
CA ILE A 37 -1.87 -10.47 -5.18
C ILE A 37 -2.81 -11.54 -5.75
N GLY A 38 -3.34 -12.42 -4.90
CA GLY A 38 -4.25 -13.50 -5.30
C GLY A 38 -3.73 -14.92 -5.00
N GLY A 39 -2.53 -15.04 -4.43
CA GLY A 39 -2.02 -16.31 -3.93
C GLY A 39 -2.76 -16.72 -2.66
N ALA A 40 -3.45 -17.85 -2.71
CA ALA A 40 -4.19 -18.41 -1.58
C ALA A 40 -3.76 -19.87 -1.31
N THR A 41 -3.72 -20.25 -0.04
CA THR A 41 -3.41 -21.61 0.40
C THR A 41 -4.36 -22.02 1.51
N GLY A 42 -4.75 -23.30 1.54
CA GLY A 42 -5.73 -23.84 2.49
C GLY A 42 -7.17 -23.54 2.08
N SER A 43 -8.03 -23.29 3.07
CA SER A 43 -9.48 -23.11 2.87
C SER A 43 -9.90 -21.72 2.36
N VAL A 44 -8.95 -20.80 2.13
CA VAL A 44 -9.23 -19.45 1.64
C VAL A 44 -9.29 -19.47 0.11
N VAL A 45 -10.43 -19.09 -0.45
CA VAL A 45 -10.62 -18.92 -1.90
C VAL A 45 -10.78 -17.45 -2.22
N LEU A 46 -9.89 -16.90 -3.04
CA LEU A 46 -10.01 -15.54 -3.54
C LEU A 46 -10.78 -15.54 -4.87
N PRO A 47 -11.59 -14.49 -5.13
CA PRO A 47 -12.22 -14.32 -6.44
C PRO A 47 -11.16 -14.27 -7.54
N ALA A 48 -11.43 -14.96 -8.65
CA ALA A 48 -10.54 -14.91 -9.81
C ALA A 48 -10.64 -13.55 -10.52
N GLY A 49 -9.50 -13.02 -10.98
CA GLY A 49 -9.44 -11.80 -11.80
C GLY A 49 -8.64 -10.66 -11.18
N PHE A 50 -8.81 -9.46 -11.75
CA PHE A 50 -8.12 -8.26 -11.29
C PHE A 50 -8.82 -7.65 -10.06
N GLY A 51 -8.17 -7.70 -8.90
CA GLY A 51 -8.75 -7.29 -7.62
C GLY A 51 -8.06 -6.07 -6.99
N ALA A 52 -8.61 -5.62 -5.86
CA ALA A 52 -8.09 -4.49 -5.09
C ALA A 52 -6.62 -4.66 -4.68
N GLY A 53 -6.18 -5.88 -4.34
CA GLY A 53 -4.79 -6.12 -3.95
C GLY A 53 -3.77 -6.01 -5.09
N GLN A 54 -4.15 -6.34 -6.33
CA GLN A 54 -3.30 -6.09 -7.51
C GLN A 54 -3.29 -4.60 -7.88
N LEU A 55 -4.40 -3.89 -7.67
CA LEU A 55 -4.45 -2.44 -7.82
C LEU A 55 -3.55 -1.75 -6.79
N ILE A 56 -3.51 -2.22 -5.54
CA ILE A 56 -2.56 -1.74 -4.51
C ILE A 56 -1.11 -1.94 -4.98
N LEU A 57 -0.75 -3.10 -5.52
CA LEU A 57 0.59 -3.35 -6.05
C LEU A 57 0.94 -2.37 -7.19
N LEU A 58 0.01 -2.13 -8.11
CA LEU A 58 0.19 -1.20 -9.22
C LEU A 58 0.43 0.24 -8.72
N VAL A 59 -0.40 0.71 -7.79
CA VAL A 59 -0.27 2.06 -7.21
C VAL A 59 1.02 2.19 -6.39
N SER A 60 1.43 1.12 -5.69
CA SER A 60 2.72 1.06 -4.99
C SER A 60 3.89 1.20 -5.98
N ALA A 61 3.87 0.51 -7.12
CA ALA A 61 4.90 0.65 -8.15
C ALA A 61 4.95 2.09 -8.72
N LEU A 62 3.77 2.68 -8.96
CA LEU A 62 3.69 4.10 -9.38
C LEU A 62 4.25 5.04 -8.31
N LEU A 63 4.04 4.75 -7.02
CA LEU A 63 4.61 5.53 -5.92
C LEU A 63 6.14 5.43 -5.89
N VAL A 64 6.71 4.26 -6.19
CA VAL A 64 8.17 4.10 -6.33
C VAL A 64 8.71 4.98 -7.46
N VAL A 65 8.09 4.91 -8.64
CA VAL A 65 8.50 5.72 -9.80
C VAL A 65 8.38 7.21 -9.49
N ALA A 66 7.24 7.63 -8.92
CA ALA A 66 7.01 9.02 -8.52
C ALA A 66 8.06 9.47 -7.49
N GLY A 67 8.34 8.66 -6.47
CA GLY A 67 9.38 8.91 -5.46
C GLY A 67 10.77 9.10 -6.07
N CYS A 68 11.16 8.24 -7.01
CA CYS A 68 12.41 8.36 -7.75
C CYS A 68 12.47 9.64 -8.58
N MET A 69 11.39 10.02 -9.27
CA MET A 69 11.31 11.27 -10.03
C MET A 69 11.45 12.51 -9.13
N VAL A 70 10.87 12.48 -7.92
CA VAL A 70 11.06 13.53 -6.90
C VAL A 70 12.53 13.60 -6.48
N GLY A 71 13.15 12.45 -6.22
CA GLY A 71 14.56 12.34 -5.82
C GLY A 71 15.53 12.82 -6.90
N GLN A 72 15.15 12.70 -8.18
CA GLN A 72 15.95 13.14 -9.33
C GLN A 72 15.71 14.61 -9.73
N HIS A 73 14.87 15.37 -9.01
CA HIS A 73 14.56 16.79 -9.29
C HIS A 73 13.87 17.09 -10.64
N ILE A 74 13.36 16.09 -11.36
CA ILE A 74 12.79 16.25 -12.70
C ILE A 74 11.44 17.03 -12.66
N LEU A 75 10.66 16.90 -11.59
CA LEU A 75 9.34 17.55 -11.42
C LEU A 75 9.17 18.19 -10.03
N HIS A 76 9.87 19.28 -9.74
CA HIS A 76 9.87 19.94 -8.42
C HIS A 76 8.50 20.51 -7.98
N ARG A 77 7.60 20.84 -8.92
CA ARG A 77 6.31 21.51 -8.60
C ARG A 77 5.15 20.54 -8.35
N ILE A 78 5.03 19.50 -9.16
CA ILE A 78 3.87 18.58 -9.21
C ILE A 78 4.08 17.35 -8.31
N ALA A 79 5.35 16.96 -8.12
CA ALA A 79 5.71 15.72 -7.44
C ALA A 79 5.16 15.55 -6.00
N PRO A 80 5.16 16.58 -5.12
CA PRO A 80 4.68 16.38 -3.75
C PRO A 80 3.17 16.17 -3.67
N VAL A 81 2.42 16.83 -4.55
CA VAL A 81 0.96 16.68 -4.64
C VAL A 81 0.62 15.29 -5.20
N ALA A 82 1.32 14.84 -6.24
CA ALA A 82 1.15 13.51 -6.81
C ALA A 82 1.48 12.40 -5.80
N ALA A 83 2.57 12.52 -5.04
CA ALA A 83 2.94 11.55 -4.01
C ALA A 83 1.91 11.49 -2.87
N GLY A 84 1.40 12.65 -2.41
CA GLY A 84 0.33 12.70 -1.41
C GLY A 84 -0.97 12.07 -1.90
N ALA A 85 -1.35 12.33 -3.15
CA ALA A 85 -2.53 11.71 -3.76
C ALA A 85 -2.40 10.18 -3.86
N LEU A 86 -1.24 9.68 -4.31
CA LEU A 86 -0.98 8.24 -4.39
C LEU A 86 -1.00 7.57 -3.00
N ALA A 87 -0.45 8.21 -1.97
CA ALA A 87 -0.49 7.70 -0.60
C ALA A 87 -1.93 7.61 -0.05
N LEU A 88 -2.78 8.61 -0.33
CA LEU A 88 -4.19 8.59 0.05
C LEU A 88 -4.97 7.50 -0.71
N VAL A 89 -4.69 7.32 -2.00
CA VAL A 89 -5.29 6.25 -2.81
C VAL A 89 -4.92 4.87 -2.24
N LEU A 90 -3.66 4.65 -1.87
CA LEU A 90 -3.22 3.40 -1.23
C LEU A 90 -3.97 3.13 0.07
N LEU A 91 -4.03 4.12 0.97
CA LEU A 91 -4.73 3.98 2.24
C LEU A 91 -6.23 3.69 2.03
N ALA A 92 -6.87 4.37 1.08
CA ALA A 92 -8.27 4.13 0.75
C ALA A 92 -8.51 2.71 0.20
N LEU A 93 -7.61 2.22 -0.66
CA LEU A 93 -7.67 0.86 -1.21
C LEU A 93 -7.46 -0.21 -0.13
N GLU A 94 -6.54 0.00 0.79
CA GLU A 94 -6.30 -0.90 1.92
C GLU A 94 -7.54 -0.98 2.84
N LEU A 95 -8.18 0.15 3.13
CA LEU A 95 -9.43 0.18 3.91
C LEU A 95 -10.59 -0.48 3.17
N LEU A 96 -10.70 -0.29 1.86
CA LEU A 96 -11.68 -0.97 1.02
C LEU A 96 -11.43 -2.48 1.01
N TYR A 97 -10.16 -2.90 0.89
CA TYR A 97 -9.75 -4.29 0.96
C TYR A 97 -10.11 -4.90 2.31
N TYR A 98 -9.86 -4.16 3.40
CA TYR A 98 -10.24 -4.58 4.75
C TYR A 98 -11.73 -4.84 4.85
N ARG A 99 -12.54 -3.85 4.45
CA ARG A 99 -14.01 -3.92 4.53
C ARG A 99 -14.61 -5.04 3.69
N THR A 100 -14.03 -5.33 2.53
CA THR A 100 -14.55 -6.32 1.59
C THR A 100 -14.16 -7.75 1.96
N ASN A 101 -12.92 -7.97 2.41
CA ASN A 101 -12.36 -9.31 2.61
C ASN A 101 -12.39 -9.80 4.06
N ILE A 102 -12.43 -8.90 5.05
CA ILE A 102 -12.38 -9.31 6.46
C ILE A 102 -13.81 -9.44 6.97
N LYS A 103 -14.26 -10.69 6.97
CA LYS A 103 -15.51 -11.13 7.56
C LYS A 103 -15.21 -12.42 8.33
N PRO A 104 -15.72 -12.60 9.56
CA PRO A 104 -15.53 -13.85 10.29
C PRO A 104 -15.88 -15.06 9.40
N PRO A 105 -15.02 -16.10 9.30
CA PRO A 105 -13.86 -16.42 10.14
C PRO A 105 -12.49 -15.93 9.61
N ILE A 106 -12.45 -14.98 8.68
CA ILE A 106 -11.22 -14.42 8.10
C ILE A 106 -10.73 -13.24 8.95
N VAL A 107 -9.44 -13.26 9.32
CA VAL A 107 -8.75 -12.24 10.12
C VAL A 107 -7.56 -11.65 9.36
N THR A 108 -7.04 -10.51 9.83
CA THR A 108 -5.86 -9.86 9.23
C THR A 108 -4.58 -10.68 9.45
N GLY A 109 -3.76 -10.74 8.41
CA GLY A 109 -2.38 -11.19 8.45
C GLY A 109 -1.42 -10.02 8.67
N TYR A 110 -0.14 -10.33 8.87
CA TYR A 110 0.90 -9.32 9.14
C TYR A 110 1.21 -8.46 7.91
N GLY A 111 1.03 -8.96 6.69
CA GLY A 111 1.24 -8.18 5.46
C GLY A 111 0.33 -6.96 5.38
N PHE A 112 -0.93 -7.11 5.82
CA PHE A 112 -1.89 -6.02 5.87
C PHE A 112 -1.47 -4.93 6.88
N TRP A 113 -1.00 -5.34 8.06
CA TRP A 113 -0.51 -4.40 9.09
C TRP A 113 0.72 -3.62 8.63
N VAL A 114 1.64 -4.27 7.91
CA VAL A 114 2.80 -3.58 7.33
C VAL A 114 2.37 -2.54 6.30
N ALA A 115 1.43 -2.89 5.41
CA ALA A 115 0.91 -2.00 4.38
C ALA A 115 0.25 -0.75 4.99
N ILE A 116 -0.72 -0.94 5.88
CA ILE A 116 -1.50 0.17 6.45
C ILE A 116 -0.67 1.11 7.31
N CYS A 117 0.30 0.58 8.07
CA CYS A 117 1.24 1.41 8.81
C CYS A 117 2.14 2.22 7.87
N ALA A 118 2.66 1.60 6.79
CA ALA A 118 3.49 2.30 5.81
C ALA A 118 2.70 3.40 5.08
N SER A 119 1.47 3.12 4.65
CA SER A 119 0.57 4.09 4.03
C SER A 119 0.21 5.24 4.96
N ALA A 120 -0.09 4.97 6.23
CA ALA A 120 -0.38 6.01 7.23
C ALA A 120 0.82 6.94 7.47
N ILE A 121 2.04 6.37 7.57
CA ILE A 121 3.28 7.16 7.69
C ILE A 121 3.47 8.02 6.43
N ALA A 122 3.23 7.48 5.24
CA ALA A 122 3.33 8.21 3.98
C ALA A 122 2.40 9.43 3.94
N VAL A 123 1.16 9.26 4.37
CA VAL A 123 0.16 10.34 4.45
C VAL A 123 0.58 11.39 5.47
N ALA A 124 1.03 10.99 6.66
CA ALA A 124 1.52 11.93 7.68
C ALA A 124 2.69 12.77 7.16
N LEU A 125 3.66 12.13 6.48
CA LEU A 125 4.80 12.82 5.86
C LEU A 125 4.36 13.79 4.76
N ALA A 126 3.38 13.40 3.94
CA ALA A 126 2.83 14.27 2.91
C ALA A 126 2.15 15.53 3.50
N ILE A 127 1.40 15.37 4.59
CA ILE A 127 0.76 16.49 5.31
C ILE A 127 1.84 17.42 5.87
N VAL A 128 2.83 16.89 6.58
CA VAL A 128 3.94 17.69 7.14
C VAL A 128 4.68 18.45 6.02
N ALA A 129 4.94 17.81 4.89
CA ALA A 129 5.59 18.46 3.74
C ALA A 129 4.76 19.59 3.13
N LEU A 130 3.43 19.46 3.08
CA LEU A 130 2.54 20.51 2.61
C LEU A 130 2.49 21.71 3.58
N LEU A 131 2.42 21.44 4.88
CA LEU A 131 2.41 22.48 5.92
C LEU A 131 3.74 23.22 6.05
N SER A 132 4.86 22.55 5.78
CA SER A 132 6.21 23.14 5.93
C SER A 132 6.69 23.95 4.71
N ARG A 133 5.89 24.06 3.64
CA ARG A 133 6.27 24.83 2.44
C ARG A 133 6.34 26.33 2.79
N PRO A 134 7.50 27.00 2.63
CA PRO A 134 7.55 28.46 2.74
C PRO A 134 6.67 29.07 1.65
N ARG A 135 5.87 30.08 2.04
CA ARG A 135 4.99 30.83 1.13
C ARG A 135 5.80 31.64 0.12
#